data_AF-A0A0M8ZUS1-F1
#
_entry.id   AF-A0A0M8ZUS1-F1
#
_cell.length_a   1.000
_cell.length_b   1.000
_cell.length_c   1.000
_cell.angle_alpha   90.00
_cell.angle_beta   90.00
_cell.angle_gamma   90.00
#
_symmetry.space_group_name_H-M   'P 1'
#
loop_
_entity.id
_entity.type
_entity.pdbx_description
1 polymer ?
#
loop_
_entity_poly.entity_id
_entity_poly.type
_entity_poly.pdbx_seq_one_letter_code
_entity_poly.pdbx_strand_id
1 'polypeptide(L)'
;MQSLSISYETPEQFSLLKNYVDVPGFDFVKSTNDFVDVLVTADKIEEFKQLLEEHRMNYTVVIEDVQQLVTEQYIQQEVERRLQVATQDYASGRLSFTYYPNYKEVNEYLTYLTQAYKNIASLITIGNSYEGRTMKVLKLSTGGSNKPAIFIDAGIHAREWIAPAAALYMVDLMLQSHRDLLTKVDWYVLPVLNPDGYEYTHSSSANRLWRKTRSNTGSSCRGVDGNRNYDMGWMVAGASNNPCSDTYAGPKAFSEVENQHMRDFILARKGQIKAYLTFHSYGQYILYPWGWTSKVPDNERELHNLASQCAQAIARSRRTQYTYGTSANTLYLAAGGSDDWALGKAGIKLSFTYELPGGKSGFLLPASEIKPVGTETFEALKVTHQYVTSKYASH
;
A
#
# COMPACT_ATOMS: atom_id res chain seq x y z
N MET A 1 -1.44 -8.16 -22.70
CA MET A 1 -0.52 -7.07 -22.30
C MET A 1 0.78 -7.73 -21.87
N GLN A 2 1.92 -7.10 -22.09
CA GLN A 2 3.21 -7.54 -21.54
C GLN A 2 3.69 -6.57 -20.47
N SER A 3 4.49 -7.05 -19.54
CA SER A 3 5.25 -6.21 -18.60
C SER A 3 6.71 -6.17 -19.02
N LEU A 4 7.25 -4.98 -19.25
CA LEU A 4 8.65 -4.75 -19.58
C LEU A 4 9.35 -4.05 -18.42
N SER A 5 10.60 -4.43 -18.15
CA SER A 5 11.54 -3.64 -17.36
C SER A 5 12.58 -3.07 -18.31
N ILE A 6 12.69 -1.74 -18.35
CA ILE A 6 13.47 -1.01 -19.34
C ILE A 6 14.53 -0.19 -18.60
N SER A 7 15.80 -0.47 -18.88
CA SER A 7 16.90 0.33 -18.36
C SER A 7 17.17 1.52 -19.27
N TYR A 8 17.53 2.66 -18.68
CA TYR A 8 17.92 3.86 -19.42
C TYR A 8 19.20 4.45 -18.83
N GLU A 9 20.08 4.96 -19.69
CA GLU A 9 21.42 5.44 -19.30
C GLU A 9 21.58 6.95 -19.55
N THR A 10 20.68 7.55 -20.33
CA THR A 10 20.79 8.94 -20.78
C THR A 10 19.51 9.74 -20.50
N PRO A 11 19.60 11.07 -20.28
CA PRO A 11 18.44 11.94 -20.16
C PRO A 11 17.52 11.89 -21.38
N GLU A 12 18.07 11.67 -22.57
CA GLU A 12 17.32 11.54 -23.82
C GLU A 12 16.45 10.28 -23.83
N GLN A 13 17.00 9.12 -23.42
CA GLN A 13 16.25 7.87 -23.28
C GLN A 13 15.14 8.00 -22.21
N PHE A 14 15.43 8.65 -21.08
CA PHE A 14 14.40 8.91 -20.07
C PHE A 14 13.30 9.82 -20.60
N SER A 15 13.66 10.85 -21.38
CA SER A 15 12.70 11.76 -22.02
C SER A 15 11.85 11.06 -23.08
N LEU A 16 12.42 10.09 -23.81
CA LEU A 16 11.67 9.23 -24.72
C LEU A 16 10.56 8.46 -24.00
N LEU A 17 10.89 7.79 -22.89
CA LEU A 17 9.92 7.04 -22.08
C LEU A 17 8.81 7.94 -21.53
N LYS A 18 9.15 9.17 -21.12
CA LYS A 18 8.18 10.16 -20.62
C LYS A 18 7.09 10.51 -21.64
N ASN A 19 7.37 10.43 -22.93
CA ASN A 19 6.37 10.70 -23.98
C ASN A 19 5.22 9.68 -23.98
N TYR A 20 5.41 8.53 -23.32
CA TYR A 20 4.42 7.47 -23.19
C TYR A 20 3.66 7.49 -21.85
N VAL A 21 4.04 8.37 -20.92
CA VAL A 21 3.30 8.54 -19.66
C VAL A 21 1.92 9.12 -19.97
N ASP A 22 0.88 8.55 -19.36
CA ASP A 22 -0.53 8.87 -19.59
C ASP A 22 -1.02 8.62 -21.04
N VAL A 23 -0.22 7.95 -21.88
CA VAL A 23 -0.65 7.53 -23.22
C VAL A 23 -1.47 6.24 -23.12
N PRO A 24 -2.67 6.17 -23.72
CA PRO A 24 -3.48 4.94 -23.70
C PRO A 24 -2.68 3.73 -24.16
N GLY A 25 -2.78 2.62 -23.43
CA GLY A 25 -2.03 1.38 -23.74
C GLY A 25 -0.67 1.26 -23.04
N PHE A 26 -0.27 2.26 -22.25
CA PHE A 26 0.93 2.23 -21.39
C PHE A 26 0.55 2.54 -19.94
N ASP A 27 1.00 1.71 -19.00
CA ASP A 27 0.89 1.96 -17.55
C ASP A 27 2.29 1.79 -16.93
N PHE A 28 2.88 2.91 -16.50
CA PHE A 28 4.19 2.93 -15.86
C PHE A 28 4.00 2.62 -14.37
N VAL A 29 4.33 1.38 -14.00
CA VAL A 29 4.02 0.82 -12.69
C VAL A 29 5.13 1.03 -11.67
N LYS A 30 6.37 1.24 -12.13
CA LYS A 30 7.52 1.54 -11.30
C LYS A 30 8.51 2.42 -12.04
N SER A 31 9.08 3.40 -11.35
CA SER A 31 10.19 4.20 -11.85
C SER A 31 11.28 4.27 -10.79
N THR A 32 12.52 4.11 -11.19
CA THR A 32 13.72 4.33 -10.39
C THR A 32 14.66 5.24 -11.16
N ASN A 33 15.87 5.48 -10.65
CA ASN A 33 16.90 6.27 -11.36
C ASN A 33 17.48 5.58 -12.59
N ASP A 34 17.40 4.24 -12.67
CA ASP A 34 18.12 3.45 -13.68
C ASP A 34 17.19 2.64 -14.59
N PHE A 35 15.96 2.37 -14.13
CA PHE A 35 14.98 1.60 -14.90
C PHE A 35 13.53 2.00 -14.60
N VAL A 36 12.65 1.66 -15.54
CA VAL A 36 11.18 1.72 -15.39
C VAL A 36 10.56 0.35 -15.66
N ASP A 37 9.51 0.03 -14.93
CA ASP A 37 8.62 -1.08 -15.29
C ASP A 37 7.35 -0.49 -15.93
N VAL A 38 6.95 -1.03 -17.08
CA VAL A 38 5.78 -0.57 -17.84
C VAL A 38 4.97 -1.75 -18.35
N LEU A 39 3.65 -1.64 -18.22
CA LEU A 39 2.69 -2.52 -18.86
C LEU A 39 2.30 -1.94 -20.22
N VAL A 40 2.36 -2.77 -21.26
CA VAL A 40 2.05 -2.35 -22.63
C VAL A 40 0.98 -3.25 -23.23
N THR A 41 -0.01 -2.65 -23.89
CA THR A 41 -1.09 -3.39 -24.55
C THR A 41 -0.61 -4.19 -25.75
N ALA A 42 -1.33 -5.27 -26.06
CA ALA A 42 -0.91 -6.23 -27.09
C ALA A 42 -0.85 -5.61 -28.49
N ASP A 43 -1.66 -4.58 -28.76
CA ASP A 43 -1.67 -3.82 -30.00
C ASP A 43 -0.46 -2.88 -30.16
N LYS A 44 0.24 -2.54 -29.06
CA LYS A 44 1.35 -1.57 -29.06
C LYS A 44 2.72 -2.16 -28.77
N ILE A 45 2.77 -3.37 -28.24
CA ILE A 45 3.99 -3.94 -27.67
C ILE A 45 5.11 -4.12 -28.72
N GLU A 46 4.79 -4.61 -29.92
CA GLU A 46 5.81 -4.88 -30.93
C GLU A 46 6.41 -3.59 -31.51
N GLU A 47 5.57 -2.58 -31.78
CA GLU A 47 6.04 -1.25 -32.18
C GLU A 47 6.92 -0.62 -31.09
N PHE A 48 6.51 -0.75 -29.83
CA PHE A 48 7.26 -0.19 -28.71
C PHE A 48 8.61 -0.89 -28.51
N LYS A 49 8.68 -2.22 -28.62
CA LYS A 49 9.95 -2.96 -28.58
C LYS A 49 10.90 -2.52 -29.68
N GLN A 50 10.39 -2.38 -30.91
CA GLN A 50 11.19 -1.88 -32.03
C GLN A 50 11.75 -0.48 -31.74
N LEU A 51 10.94 0.42 -31.18
CA LEU A 51 11.39 1.76 -30.79
C LEU A 51 12.52 1.71 -29.75
N LEU A 52 12.40 0.83 -28.75
CA LEU A 52 13.44 0.65 -27.73
C LEU A 52 14.75 0.17 -28.36
N GLU A 53 14.68 -0.77 -29.30
CA GLU A 53 15.84 -1.30 -30.03
C GLU A 53 16.52 -0.22 -30.88
N GLU A 54 15.73 0.59 -31.61
CA GLU A 54 16.22 1.73 -32.40
C GLU A 54 16.99 2.76 -31.56
N HIS A 55 16.55 2.96 -30.31
CA HIS A 55 17.19 3.86 -29.33
C HIS A 55 18.23 3.17 -28.44
N ARG A 56 18.58 1.91 -28.75
CA ARG A 56 19.57 1.09 -28.03
C ARG A 56 19.27 0.99 -26.53
N MET A 57 17.99 0.87 -26.19
CA MET A 57 17.51 0.70 -24.82
C MET A 57 17.38 -0.78 -24.52
N ASN A 58 18.08 -1.25 -23.48
CA ASN A 58 17.91 -2.63 -23.03
C ASN A 58 16.58 -2.78 -22.30
N TYR A 59 15.84 -3.83 -22.61
CA TYR A 59 14.62 -4.21 -21.91
C TYR A 59 14.58 -5.71 -21.63
N THR A 60 13.85 -6.09 -20.60
CA THR A 60 13.52 -7.48 -20.27
C THR A 60 12.02 -7.63 -20.24
N VAL A 61 11.49 -8.67 -20.88
CA VAL A 61 10.09 -9.06 -20.70
C VAL A 61 9.96 -9.74 -19.33
N VAL A 62 9.33 -9.07 -18.39
CA VAL A 62 9.11 -9.57 -17.01
C VAL A 62 7.91 -10.50 -16.97
N ILE A 63 6.85 -10.15 -17.70
CA ILE A 63 5.63 -10.95 -17.82
C ILE A 63 5.22 -10.99 -19.29
N GLU A 64 5.25 -12.19 -19.86
CA GLU A 64 4.90 -12.43 -21.28
C GLU A 64 3.41 -12.21 -21.55
N ASP A 65 2.54 -12.71 -20.66
CA ASP A 65 1.10 -12.51 -20.74
C ASP A 65 0.50 -12.17 -19.37
N VAL A 66 0.24 -10.88 -19.15
CA VAL A 66 -0.40 -10.39 -17.93
C VAL A 66 -1.82 -10.91 -17.79
N GLN A 67 -2.55 -11.11 -18.90
CA GLN A 67 -3.93 -11.60 -18.86
C GLN A 67 -3.97 -13.06 -18.38
N GLN A 68 -2.99 -13.86 -18.79
CA GLN A 68 -2.84 -15.23 -18.30
C GLN A 68 -2.67 -15.23 -16.77
N LEU A 69 -1.72 -14.45 -16.22
CA LEU A 69 -1.50 -14.40 -14.77
C LEU A 69 -2.71 -13.89 -13.99
N VAL A 70 -3.42 -12.88 -14.51
CA VAL A 70 -4.68 -12.38 -13.90
C VAL A 70 -5.74 -13.49 -13.88
N THR A 71 -5.87 -14.24 -14.98
CA THR A 71 -6.85 -15.32 -15.11
C THR A 71 -6.52 -16.47 -14.18
N GLU A 72 -5.26 -16.89 -14.11
CA GLU A 72 -4.77 -17.91 -13.17
C GLU A 72 -5.01 -17.50 -11.72
N GLN A 73 -4.66 -16.26 -11.36
CA GLN A 73 -4.91 -15.73 -10.02
C GLN A 73 -6.42 -15.76 -9.71
N TYR A 74 -7.28 -15.30 -10.61
CA TYR A 74 -8.74 -15.34 -10.39
C TYR A 74 -9.27 -16.76 -10.16
N ILE A 75 -8.85 -17.72 -10.99
CA ILE A 75 -9.25 -19.12 -10.85
C ILE A 75 -8.80 -19.68 -9.50
N GLN A 76 -7.53 -19.46 -9.12
CA GLN A 76 -7.00 -19.91 -7.83
C GLN A 76 -7.77 -19.31 -6.66
N GLN A 77 -8.05 -18.00 -6.71
CA GLN A 77 -8.81 -17.30 -5.67
C GLN A 77 -10.21 -17.89 -5.48
N GLU A 78 -10.90 -18.20 -6.58
CA GLU A 78 -12.25 -18.78 -6.52
C GLU A 78 -12.25 -20.24 -6.04
N VAL A 79 -11.25 -21.04 -6.43
CA VAL A 79 -11.09 -22.41 -5.92
C VAL A 79 -10.83 -22.39 -4.42
N GLU A 80 -9.88 -21.59 -3.95
CA GLU A 80 -9.55 -21.47 -2.53
C GLU A 80 -10.72 -20.96 -1.70
N ARG A 81 -11.47 -19.96 -2.20
CA ARG A 81 -12.68 -19.46 -1.56
C ARG A 81 -13.73 -20.57 -1.38
N ARG A 82 -13.97 -21.39 -2.42
CA ARG A 82 -14.91 -22.53 -2.33
C ARG A 82 -14.43 -23.59 -1.36
N LEU A 83 -13.13 -23.88 -1.34
CA LEU A 83 -12.54 -24.83 -0.39
C LEU A 83 -12.71 -24.35 1.05
N GLN A 84 -12.50 -23.06 1.32
CA GLN A 84 -12.71 -22.49 2.66
C GLN A 84 -14.18 -22.55 3.09
N VAL A 85 -15.13 -22.32 2.18
CA VAL A 85 -16.57 -22.46 2.48
C VAL A 85 -16.93 -23.92 2.78
N ALA A 86 -16.29 -24.88 2.12
CA ALA A 86 -16.52 -26.31 2.33
C ALA A 86 -15.92 -26.83 3.65
N THR A 87 -14.88 -26.18 4.19
CA THR A 87 -14.33 -26.49 5.52
C THR A 87 -15.09 -25.70 6.60
N GLN A 88 -15.21 -26.25 7.82
CA GLN A 88 -15.92 -25.59 8.93
C GLN A 88 -15.28 -24.25 9.38
N ASP A 89 -14.17 -23.81 8.77
CA ASP A 89 -13.51 -22.55 9.08
C ASP A 89 -14.34 -21.31 8.66
N TYR A 90 -15.15 -21.36 7.60
CA TYR A 90 -15.96 -20.20 7.19
C TYR A 90 -17.10 -19.87 8.17
N ALA A 91 -17.68 -20.88 8.84
CA ALA A 91 -18.72 -20.65 9.85
C ALA A 91 -18.22 -19.79 11.03
N SER A 92 -16.89 -19.70 11.21
CA SER A 92 -16.28 -18.82 12.20
C SER A 92 -16.04 -17.39 11.71
N GLY A 93 -15.97 -17.12 10.40
CA GLY A 93 -15.58 -15.82 9.85
C GLY A 93 -14.05 -15.54 9.90
N ARG A 94 -13.23 -16.56 10.20
CA ARG A 94 -11.75 -16.47 10.17
C ARG A 94 -11.21 -16.57 8.74
N LEU A 95 -10.15 -15.82 8.41
CA LEU A 95 -9.43 -15.96 7.13
C LEU A 95 -8.38 -17.08 7.19
N SER A 96 -8.29 -17.88 6.11
CA SER A 96 -7.25 -18.91 5.93
C SER A 96 -5.88 -18.33 5.52
N PHE A 97 -5.91 -17.13 4.92
CA PHE A 97 -4.78 -16.49 4.23
C PHE A 97 -4.16 -17.39 3.14
N THR A 98 -4.98 -18.19 2.44
CA THR A 98 -4.59 -18.98 1.25
C THR A 98 -4.96 -18.29 -0.06
N TYR A 99 -5.73 -17.20 0.02
CA TYR A 99 -6.17 -16.36 -1.09
C TYR A 99 -6.32 -14.91 -0.60
N TYR A 100 -6.35 -13.93 -1.50
CA TYR A 100 -6.61 -12.53 -1.16
C TYR A 100 -8.11 -12.30 -0.94
N PRO A 101 -8.53 -11.85 0.27
CA PRO A 101 -9.94 -11.63 0.57
C PRO A 101 -10.50 -10.41 -0.18
N ASN A 102 -11.71 -10.51 -0.71
CA ASN A 102 -12.46 -9.35 -1.22
C ASN A 102 -12.94 -8.45 -0.07
N TYR A 103 -13.52 -7.29 -0.39
CA TYR A 103 -13.90 -6.31 0.63
C TYR A 103 -14.93 -6.85 1.64
N LYS A 104 -15.85 -7.68 1.19
CA LYS A 104 -16.86 -8.33 2.05
C LYS A 104 -16.19 -9.27 3.05
N GLU A 105 -15.30 -10.14 2.59
CA GLU A 105 -14.55 -11.09 3.42
C GLU A 105 -13.65 -10.37 4.44
N VAL A 106 -13.02 -9.26 4.05
CA VAL A 106 -12.27 -8.40 4.98
C VAL A 106 -13.17 -7.89 6.11
N ASN A 107 -14.37 -7.39 5.77
CA ASN A 107 -15.32 -6.89 6.77
C ASN A 107 -15.90 -7.98 7.68
N GLU A 108 -16.14 -9.16 7.14
CA GLU A 108 -16.56 -10.35 7.90
C GLU A 108 -15.46 -10.76 8.88
N TYR A 109 -14.20 -10.77 8.44
CA TYR A 109 -13.06 -11.07 9.32
C TYR A 109 -12.88 -10.03 10.42
N LEU A 110 -12.98 -8.73 10.09
CA LEU A 110 -12.95 -7.67 11.11
C LEU A 110 -14.05 -7.85 12.16
N THR A 111 -15.25 -8.24 11.72
CA THR A 111 -16.37 -8.54 12.62
C THR A 111 -16.08 -9.75 13.50
N TYR A 112 -15.58 -10.84 12.91
CA TYR A 112 -15.13 -12.03 13.63
C TYR A 112 -14.10 -11.68 14.72
N LEU A 113 -13.10 -10.86 14.41
CA LEU A 113 -12.06 -10.47 15.37
C LEU A 113 -12.67 -9.77 16.60
N THR A 114 -13.67 -8.90 16.43
CA THR A 114 -14.34 -8.28 17.58
C THR A 114 -15.15 -9.27 18.41
N GLN A 115 -15.66 -10.35 17.81
CA GLN A 115 -16.43 -11.37 18.51
C GLN A 115 -15.53 -12.38 19.22
N ALA A 116 -14.42 -12.76 18.60
CA ALA A 116 -13.45 -13.70 19.16
C ALA A 116 -12.58 -13.04 20.25
N TYR A 117 -12.30 -11.73 20.12
CA TYR A 117 -11.39 -11.00 20.99
C TYR A 117 -12.03 -9.77 21.64
N LYS A 118 -13.28 -9.90 22.12
CA LYS A 118 -14.14 -8.81 22.66
C LYS A 118 -13.47 -7.84 23.65
N ASN A 119 -12.52 -8.34 24.44
CA ASN A 119 -11.85 -7.53 25.47
C ASN A 119 -10.72 -6.67 24.92
N ILE A 120 -10.23 -6.95 23.71
CA ILE A 120 -9.06 -6.28 23.13
C ILE A 120 -9.25 -5.77 21.72
N ALA A 121 -10.30 -6.18 21.00
CA ALA A 121 -10.58 -5.78 19.63
C ALA A 121 -11.92 -5.05 19.53
N SER A 122 -11.93 -3.89 18.87
CA SER A 122 -13.14 -3.10 18.59
C SER A 122 -13.05 -2.44 17.22
N LEU A 123 -14.19 -2.11 16.60
CA LEU A 123 -14.25 -1.43 15.31
C LEU A 123 -14.71 0.02 15.48
N ILE A 124 -14.06 0.91 14.76
CA ILE A 124 -14.43 2.32 14.65
C ILE A 124 -14.78 2.59 13.20
N THR A 125 -16.04 2.93 12.94
CA THR A 125 -16.48 3.42 11.63
C THR A 125 -15.99 4.86 11.45
N ILE A 126 -15.30 5.14 10.35
CA ILE A 126 -14.73 6.46 10.07
C ILE A 126 -15.47 7.24 8.98
N GLY A 127 -16.37 6.57 8.28
CA GLY A 127 -17.17 7.14 7.20
C GLY A 127 -17.52 6.10 6.15
N ASN A 128 -17.89 6.58 4.97
CA ASN A 128 -18.15 5.75 3.80
C ASN A 128 -17.29 6.25 2.63
N SER A 129 -16.89 5.33 1.76
CA SER A 129 -16.26 5.67 0.48
C SER A 129 -17.23 6.38 -0.47
N TYR A 130 -16.72 6.81 -1.62
CA TYR A 130 -17.51 7.48 -2.65
C TYR A 130 -18.73 6.66 -3.11
N GLU A 131 -18.59 5.35 -3.30
CA GLU A 131 -19.67 4.44 -3.69
C GLU A 131 -20.45 3.89 -2.47
N GLY A 132 -20.20 4.41 -1.26
CA GLY A 132 -21.00 4.13 -0.07
C GLY A 132 -20.56 2.94 0.78
N ARG A 133 -19.33 2.40 0.59
CA ARG A 133 -18.81 1.30 1.41
C ARG A 133 -18.27 1.82 2.74
N THR A 134 -18.73 1.22 3.84
CA THR A 134 -18.36 1.66 5.21
C THR A 134 -16.92 1.38 5.57
N MET A 135 -16.13 2.42 5.78
CA MET A 135 -14.72 2.32 6.16
C MET A 135 -14.57 2.09 7.66
N LYS A 136 -13.83 1.05 8.05
CA LYS A 136 -13.67 0.63 9.45
C LYS A 136 -12.20 0.51 9.83
N VAL A 137 -11.85 1.12 10.96
CA VAL A 137 -10.57 0.96 11.62
C VAL A 137 -10.72 -0.06 12.75
N LEU A 138 -9.89 -1.10 12.74
CA LEU A 138 -9.75 -2.02 13.85
C LEU A 138 -8.85 -1.38 14.92
N LYS A 139 -9.37 -1.25 16.14
CA LYS A 139 -8.60 -0.89 17.33
C LYS A 139 -8.26 -2.15 18.12
N LEU A 140 -6.97 -2.39 18.34
CA LEU A 140 -6.47 -3.39 19.29
C LEU A 140 -5.90 -2.69 20.53
N SER A 141 -6.46 -2.97 21.71
CA SER A 141 -6.09 -2.29 22.96
C SER A 141 -6.49 -3.11 24.17
N THR A 142 -5.61 -3.21 25.17
CA THR A 142 -5.91 -3.75 26.50
C THR A 142 -6.56 -2.73 27.45
N GLY A 143 -7.00 -1.58 26.94
CA GLY A 143 -7.46 -0.45 27.77
C GLY A 143 -6.30 0.38 28.34
N GLY A 144 -6.54 1.07 29.44
CA GLY A 144 -5.59 2.02 30.05
C GLY A 144 -5.74 3.45 29.55
N SER A 145 -5.09 4.40 30.22
CA SER A 145 -5.09 5.82 29.87
C SER A 145 -3.77 6.21 29.17
N ASN A 146 -3.86 7.13 28.21
CA ASN A 146 -2.71 7.79 27.57
C ASN A 146 -1.67 6.87 26.89
N LYS A 147 -2.07 5.65 26.47
CA LYS A 147 -1.17 4.77 25.71
C LYS A 147 -0.79 5.41 24.37
N PRO A 148 0.51 5.39 23.98
CA PRO A 148 0.90 5.73 22.63
C PRO A 148 0.27 4.75 21.64
N ALA A 149 0.01 5.20 20.42
CA ALA A 149 -0.59 4.37 19.39
C ALA A 149 0.27 4.26 18.13
N ILE A 150 0.15 3.13 17.44
CA ILE A 150 0.66 2.91 16.09
C ILE A 150 -0.55 2.81 15.16
N PHE A 151 -0.55 3.61 14.10
CA PHE A 151 -1.57 3.57 13.06
C PHE A 151 -0.99 2.93 11.80
N ILE A 152 -1.72 1.97 11.25
CA ILE A 152 -1.39 1.27 10.02
C ILE A 152 -2.57 1.40 9.06
N ASP A 153 -2.31 1.88 7.84
CA ASP A 153 -3.24 1.68 6.73
C ASP A 153 -2.62 0.86 5.61
N ALA A 154 -3.50 0.28 4.80
CA ALA A 154 -3.15 -0.45 3.60
C ALA A 154 -4.23 -0.26 2.52
N GLY A 155 -3.90 -0.64 1.29
CA GLY A 155 -4.86 -0.69 0.20
C GLY A 155 -5.40 0.68 -0.18
N ILE A 156 -4.58 1.74 -0.11
CA ILE A 156 -4.90 3.04 -0.73
C ILE A 156 -4.89 2.92 -2.26
N HIS A 157 -3.95 2.13 -2.79
CA HIS A 157 -3.97 1.71 -4.19
C HIS A 157 -4.61 0.32 -4.30
N ALA A 158 -5.62 0.22 -5.14
CA ALA A 158 -6.49 -0.96 -5.18
C ALA A 158 -5.81 -2.24 -5.68
N ARG A 159 -4.88 -2.12 -6.65
CA ARG A 159 -4.16 -3.26 -7.25
C ARG A 159 -3.18 -3.96 -6.31
N GLU A 160 -2.82 -3.35 -5.19
CA GLU A 160 -1.74 -3.76 -4.29
C GLU A 160 -2.22 -4.78 -3.24
N TRP A 161 -2.80 -5.90 -3.69
CA TRP A 161 -3.52 -6.87 -2.83
C TRP A 161 -2.70 -7.45 -1.68
N ILE A 162 -1.38 -7.51 -1.79
CA ILE A 162 -0.51 -7.98 -0.70
C ILE A 162 -0.53 -7.04 0.52
N ALA A 163 -0.77 -5.73 0.34
CA ALA A 163 -0.77 -4.79 1.45
C ALA A 163 -1.95 -5.01 2.42
N PRO A 164 -3.23 -5.04 1.98
CA PRO A 164 -4.34 -5.41 2.86
C PRO A 164 -4.17 -6.79 3.51
N ALA A 165 -3.72 -7.79 2.74
CA ALA A 165 -3.56 -9.15 3.23
C ALA A 165 -2.46 -9.25 4.31
N ALA A 166 -1.31 -8.59 4.11
CA ALA A 166 -0.24 -8.52 5.11
C ALA A 166 -0.68 -7.77 6.38
N ALA A 167 -1.44 -6.68 6.24
CA ALA A 167 -1.97 -5.94 7.38
C ALA A 167 -2.92 -6.81 8.23
N LEU A 168 -3.80 -7.58 7.58
CA LEU A 168 -4.70 -8.51 8.26
C LEU A 168 -3.96 -9.71 8.87
N TYR A 169 -2.94 -10.24 8.19
CA TYR A 169 -2.16 -11.35 8.72
C TYR A 169 -1.31 -10.94 9.93
N MET A 170 -0.78 -9.72 9.96
CA MET A 170 -0.17 -9.16 11.16
C MET A 170 -1.15 -9.17 12.34
N VAL A 171 -2.39 -8.72 12.13
CA VAL A 171 -3.41 -8.70 13.18
C VAL A 171 -3.66 -10.12 13.70
N ASP A 172 -3.70 -11.10 12.80
CA ASP A 172 -3.80 -12.52 13.14
C ASP A 172 -2.62 -12.98 14.03
N LEU A 173 -1.38 -12.65 13.67
CA LEU A 173 -0.18 -12.95 14.47
C LEU A 173 -0.20 -12.28 15.86
N MET A 174 -0.62 -11.01 15.93
CA MET A 174 -0.76 -10.29 17.20
C MET A 174 -1.76 -10.97 18.12
N LEU A 175 -2.94 -11.32 17.61
CA LEU A 175 -4.02 -11.89 18.40
C LEU A 175 -3.81 -13.36 18.76
N GLN A 176 -3.07 -14.12 17.96
CA GLN A 176 -2.78 -15.52 18.26
C GLN A 176 -1.60 -15.71 19.19
N SER A 177 -0.50 -14.96 19.01
CA SER A 177 0.76 -15.27 19.69
C SER A 177 1.54 -14.08 20.26
N HIS A 178 1.13 -12.83 19.99
CA HIS A 178 1.89 -11.63 20.41
C HIS A 178 1.00 -10.55 21.05
N ARG A 179 0.08 -10.96 21.93
CA ARG A 179 -0.82 -10.03 22.63
C ARG A 179 -0.10 -9.11 23.61
N ASP A 180 1.10 -9.48 24.02
CA ASP A 180 2.00 -8.66 24.85
C ASP A 180 2.27 -7.30 24.21
N LEU A 181 2.32 -7.22 22.87
CA LEU A 181 2.48 -5.97 22.11
C LEU A 181 1.31 -4.99 22.31
N LEU A 182 0.17 -5.45 22.81
CA LEU A 182 -0.99 -4.61 23.09
C LEU A 182 -0.93 -3.98 24.49
N THR A 183 -0.01 -4.41 25.36
CA THR A 183 0.01 -4.01 26.78
C THR A 183 0.30 -2.52 26.94
N LYS A 184 1.31 -2.01 26.21
CA LYS A 184 1.80 -0.63 26.33
C LYS A 184 1.46 0.25 25.14
N VAL A 185 1.01 -0.33 24.03
CA VAL A 185 0.71 0.38 22.78
C VAL A 185 -0.70 0.02 22.31
N ASP A 186 -1.44 1.02 21.85
CA ASP A 186 -2.69 0.81 21.10
C ASP A 186 -2.38 0.68 19.60
N TRP A 187 -3.06 -0.22 18.90
CA TRP A 187 -2.91 -0.38 17.45
C TRP A 187 -4.20 -0.02 16.75
N TYR A 188 -4.09 0.80 15.71
CA TYR A 188 -5.18 1.14 14.81
C TYR A 188 -4.81 0.62 13.42
N VAL A 189 -5.67 -0.22 12.84
CA VAL A 189 -5.43 -0.82 11.53
C VAL A 189 -6.62 -0.52 10.62
N LEU A 190 -6.35 0.14 9.49
CA LEU A 190 -7.30 0.35 8.38
C LEU A 190 -6.86 -0.53 7.19
N PRO A 191 -7.38 -1.76 7.05
CA PRO A 191 -6.84 -2.70 6.08
C PRO A 191 -7.09 -2.31 4.61
N VAL A 192 -8.17 -1.57 4.36
CA VAL A 192 -8.57 -1.14 3.01
C VAL A 192 -9.00 0.32 3.07
N LEU A 193 -8.09 1.24 2.74
CA LEU A 193 -8.37 2.68 2.68
C LEU A 193 -9.18 3.05 1.43
N ASN A 194 -9.00 2.36 0.30
CA ASN A 194 -9.75 2.57 -0.93
C ASN A 194 -10.67 1.37 -1.23
N PRO A 195 -11.81 1.23 -0.53
CA PRO A 195 -12.67 0.05 -0.65
C PRO A 195 -13.36 -0.06 -2.01
N ASP A 196 -13.62 1.06 -2.68
CA ASP A 196 -14.28 1.04 -4.00
C ASP A 196 -13.34 0.57 -5.09
N GLY A 197 -12.12 1.11 -5.11
CA GLY A 197 -11.08 0.63 -6.01
C GLY A 197 -10.76 -0.83 -5.73
N TYR A 198 -10.60 -1.21 -4.45
CA TYR A 198 -10.29 -2.58 -4.06
C TYR A 198 -11.36 -3.55 -4.57
N GLU A 199 -12.63 -3.28 -4.31
CA GLU A 199 -13.73 -4.13 -4.81
C GLU A 199 -13.77 -4.17 -6.34
N TYR A 200 -13.50 -3.04 -7.01
CA TYR A 200 -13.41 -2.99 -8.47
C TYR A 200 -12.32 -3.94 -9.00
N THR A 201 -11.17 -4.08 -8.33
CA THR A 201 -10.12 -5.03 -8.76
C THR A 201 -10.47 -6.51 -8.55
N HIS A 202 -11.43 -6.82 -7.67
CA HIS A 202 -11.85 -8.19 -7.36
C HIS A 202 -12.96 -8.71 -8.28
N SER A 203 -13.62 -7.84 -9.05
CA SER A 203 -14.64 -8.24 -10.01
C SER A 203 -14.00 -8.84 -11.28
N SER A 204 -14.45 -10.03 -11.68
CA SER A 204 -13.96 -10.76 -12.86
C SER A 204 -14.14 -10.01 -14.19
N SER A 205 -15.07 -9.05 -14.22
CA SER A 205 -15.38 -8.23 -15.39
C SER A 205 -14.67 -6.87 -15.39
N ALA A 206 -13.88 -6.59 -14.36
CA ALA A 206 -13.25 -5.29 -14.12
C ALA A 206 -11.72 -5.33 -14.24
N ASN A 207 -11.09 -4.17 -14.08
CA ASN A 207 -9.65 -4.04 -14.21
C ASN A 207 -8.93 -4.41 -12.90
N ARG A 208 -8.33 -5.61 -12.86
CA ARG A 208 -7.48 -6.09 -11.75
C ARG A 208 -6.31 -5.15 -11.40
N LEU A 209 -5.84 -4.36 -12.37
CA LEU A 209 -4.70 -3.45 -12.23
C LEU A 209 -5.13 -2.01 -11.95
N TRP A 210 -6.41 -1.78 -11.62
CA TRP A 210 -6.91 -0.48 -11.20
C TRP A 210 -6.20 0.01 -9.93
N ARG A 211 -5.74 1.27 -9.92
CA ARG A 211 -5.00 1.88 -8.82
C ARG A 211 -5.85 2.83 -7.96
N LYS A 212 -6.59 3.72 -8.63
CA LYS A 212 -7.20 4.92 -8.04
C LYS A 212 -8.47 4.65 -7.22
N THR A 213 -9.05 5.69 -6.61
CA THR A 213 -10.43 5.66 -6.10
C THR A 213 -11.45 5.44 -7.23
N ARG A 214 -12.76 5.50 -6.94
CA ARG A 214 -13.83 5.40 -7.95
C ARG A 214 -14.68 6.67 -8.07
N SER A 215 -14.20 7.79 -7.54
CA SER A 215 -14.89 9.07 -7.60
C SER A 215 -15.18 9.52 -9.04
N ASN A 216 -16.26 10.29 -9.21
CA ASN A 216 -16.53 10.97 -10.47
C ASN A 216 -15.61 12.20 -10.60
N THR A 217 -14.89 12.29 -11.71
CA THR A 217 -13.95 13.40 -11.96
C THR A 217 -14.55 14.51 -12.83
N GLY A 218 -15.78 14.32 -13.34
CA GLY A 218 -16.36 15.19 -14.36
C GLY A 218 -15.83 14.91 -15.78
N SER A 219 -15.07 13.84 -15.96
CA SER A 219 -14.58 13.33 -17.25
C SER A 219 -15.06 11.90 -17.51
N SER A 220 -14.68 11.31 -18.65
CA SER A 220 -14.88 9.88 -18.93
C SER A 220 -14.04 8.97 -18.01
N CYS A 221 -12.97 9.51 -17.42
CA CYS A 221 -12.06 8.80 -16.52
C CYS A 221 -12.53 8.90 -15.06
N ARG A 222 -12.24 7.88 -14.27
CA ARG A 222 -12.67 7.77 -12.87
C ARG A 222 -11.51 7.82 -11.90
N GLY A 223 -11.79 8.29 -10.70
CA GLY A 223 -10.89 8.18 -9.57
C GLY A 223 -9.71 9.13 -9.57
N VAL A 224 -9.18 9.31 -8.37
CA VAL A 224 -7.99 10.07 -8.00
C VAL A 224 -6.97 9.12 -7.38
N ASP A 225 -5.69 9.39 -7.58
CA ASP A 225 -4.63 8.72 -6.84
C ASP A 225 -4.70 9.17 -5.38
N GLY A 226 -5.16 8.26 -4.51
CA GLY A 226 -5.28 8.52 -3.08
C GLY A 226 -3.95 8.97 -2.46
N ASN A 227 -2.80 8.50 -2.95
CA ASN A 227 -1.48 8.90 -2.43
C ASN A 227 -0.85 10.08 -3.19
N ARG A 228 -1.66 10.85 -3.91
CA ARG A 228 -1.35 12.20 -4.41
C ARG A 228 -2.33 13.26 -3.89
N ASN A 229 -3.31 12.85 -3.09
CA ASN A 229 -4.42 13.70 -2.67
C ASN A 229 -4.24 14.32 -1.28
N TYR A 230 -3.09 14.15 -0.61
CA TYR A 230 -2.86 14.79 0.69
C TYR A 230 -2.33 16.22 0.53
N ASP A 231 -2.66 17.09 1.49
CA ASP A 231 -2.21 18.48 1.50
C ASP A 231 -0.76 18.60 2.01
N MET A 232 0.20 18.01 1.31
CA MET A 232 1.64 18.22 1.59
C MET A 232 2.43 18.29 0.29
N GLY A 233 2.92 19.49 -0.04
CA GLY A 233 3.54 19.75 -1.33
C GLY A 233 2.63 19.42 -2.52
N TRP A 234 1.30 19.45 -2.34
CA TRP A 234 0.32 18.98 -3.33
C TRP A 234 0.59 19.58 -4.72
N MET A 235 0.62 18.73 -5.75
CA MET A 235 0.93 19.09 -7.14
C MET A 235 2.33 19.71 -7.41
N VAL A 236 3.27 19.69 -6.45
CA VAL A 236 4.64 20.20 -6.68
C VAL A 236 5.42 19.34 -7.69
N ALA A 237 5.35 18.02 -7.60
CA ALA A 237 6.04 17.09 -8.49
C ALA A 237 5.42 15.68 -8.42
N GLY A 238 5.60 14.86 -9.47
CA GLY A 238 5.21 13.44 -9.45
C GLY A 238 3.70 13.19 -9.33
N ALA A 239 2.88 14.17 -9.69
CA ALA A 239 1.43 14.10 -9.68
C ALA A 239 0.88 14.77 -10.95
N SER A 240 -0.27 14.29 -11.43
CA SER A 240 -0.88 14.76 -12.68
C SER A 240 -2.18 15.52 -12.40
N ASN A 241 -2.50 16.52 -13.23
CA ASN A 241 -3.81 17.17 -13.26
C ASN A 241 -4.75 16.57 -14.33
N ASN A 242 -4.29 15.57 -15.09
CA ASN A 242 -5.09 14.86 -16.08
C ASN A 242 -5.96 13.80 -15.38
N PRO A 243 -7.30 13.87 -15.42
CA PRO A 243 -8.18 12.89 -14.78
C PRO A 243 -8.00 11.44 -15.24
N CYS A 244 -7.41 11.22 -16.42
CA CYS A 244 -7.12 9.90 -16.96
C CYS A 244 -5.76 9.34 -16.52
N SER A 245 -4.90 10.16 -15.93
CA SER A 245 -3.62 9.70 -15.37
C SER A 245 -3.84 8.79 -14.16
N ASP A 246 -3.00 7.77 -14.01
CA ASP A 246 -2.93 6.95 -12.79
C ASP A 246 -2.40 7.72 -11.58
N THR A 247 -1.74 8.86 -11.81
CA THR A 247 -1.24 9.76 -10.76
C THR A 247 -2.07 11.05 -10.64
N TYR A 248 -3.30 11.05 -11.15
CA TYR A 248 -4.21 12.19 -11.04
C TYR A 248 -4.40 12.59 -9.56
N ALA A 249 -4.00 13.80 -9.19
CA ALA A 249 -3.98 14.26 -7.79
C ALA A 249 -5.35 14.73 -7.27
N GLY A 250 -6.36 14.76 -8.13
CA GLY A 250 -7.68 15.31 -7.84
C GLY A 250 -7.77 16.81 -8.12
N PRO A 251 -8.97 17.41 -7.99
CA PRO A 251 -9.18 18.84 -8.23
C PRO A 251 -8.61 19.74 -7.11
N LYS A 252 -8.36 19.17 -5.93
CA LYS A 252 -7.74 19.83 -4.77
C LYS A 252 -7.23 18.77 -3.79
N ALA A 253 -6.31 19.15 -2.91
CA ALA A 253 -5.93 18.30 -1.79
C ALA A 253 -7.16 17.95 -0.92
N PHE A 254 -7.21 16.70 -0.46
CA PHE A 254 -8.33 16.07 0.24
C PHE A 254 -9.65 16.19 -0.53
N SER A 255 -9.64 16.01 -1.85
CA SER A 255 -10.87 15.86 -2.63
C SER A 255 -11.58 14.54 -2.37
N GLU A 256 -10.81 13.47 -2.09
CA GLU A 256 -11.36 12.14 -1.90
C GLU A 256 -11.90 11.96 -0.49
N VAL A 257 -13.12 11.43 -0.38
CA VAL A 257 -13.80 11.23 0.91
C VAL A 257 -13.06 10.21 1.79
N GLU A 258 -12.45 9.21 1.16
CA GLU A 258 -11.60 8.21 1.80
C GLU A 258 -10.41 8.87 2.52
N ASN A 259 -9.72 9.77 1.83
CA ASN A 259 -8.60 10.54 2.37
C ASN A 259 -9.05 11.51 3.48
N GLN A 260 -10.23 12.13 3.33
CA GLN A 260 -10.80 12.99 4.37
C GLN A 260 -11.10 12.20 5.66
N HIS A 261 -11.69 11.01 5.55
CA HIS A 261 -11.98 10.17 6.70
C HIS A 261 -10.71 9.72 7.44
N MET A 262 -9.66 9.35 6.69
CA MET A 262 -8.34 9.03 7.28
C MET A 262 -7.75 10.25 7.98
N ARG A 263 -7.74 11.42 7.32
CA ARG A 263 -7.26 12.68 7.88
C ARG A 263 -7.94 13.00 9.21
N ASP A 264 -9.27 12.96 9.21
CA ASP A 264 -10.07 13.35 10.38
C ASP A 264 -9.88 12.35 11.53
N PHE A 265 -9.76 11.05 11.23
CA PHE A 265 -9.46 10.03 12.23
C PHE A 265 -8.11 10.27 12.93
N ILE A 266 -7.08 10.60 12.14
CA ILE A 266 -5.73 10.84 12.64
C ILE A 266 -5.67 12.14 13.45
N LEU A 267 -6.25 13.23 12.94
CA LEU A 267 -6.27 14.52 13.63
C LEU A 267 -7.06 14.47 14.94
N ALA A 268 -8.14 13.69 15.02
CA ALA A 268 -8.88 13.46 16.27
C ALA A 268 -8.06 12.72 17.34
N ARG A 269 -6.92 12.11 16.97
CA ARG A 269 -5.99 11.39 17.85
C ARG A 269 -4.59 12.01 17.85
N LYS A 270 -4.50 13.29 17.49
CA LYS A 270 -3.24 14.02 17.49
C LYS A 270 -2.57 13.92 18.84
N GLY A 271 -1.28 13.59 18.84
CA GLY A 271 -0.50 13.36 20.06
C GLY A 271 -0.62 11.95 20.63
N GLN A 272 -1.66 11.17 20.33
CA GLN A 272 -1.74 9.75 20.71
C GLN A 272 -0.93 8.89 19.72
N ILE A 273 -1.18 9.07 18.42
CA ILE A 273 -0.49 8.30 17.36
C ILE A 273 0.96 8.76 17.29
N LYS A 274 1.89 7.84 17.54
CA LYS A 274 3.34 8.08 17.56
C LYS A 274 4.03 7.57 16.30
N ALA A 275 3.49 6.51 15.70
CA ALA A 275 3.94 6.01 14.41
C ALA A 275 2.77 5.84 13.43
N TYR A 276 3.01 6.23 12.19
CA TYR A 276 2.14 6.08 11.03
C TYR A 276 2.86 5.23 10.00
N LEU A 277 2.26 4.10 9.62
CA LEU A 277 2.82 3.17 8.66
C LEU A 277 1.78 2.94 7.55
N THR A 278 2.12 3.25 6.32
CA THR A 278 1.25 2.99 5.17
C THR A 278 1.85 1.89 4.31
N PHE A 279 1.05 0.85 4.04
CA PHE A 279 1.49 -0.34 3.32
C PHE A 279 1.04 -0.27 1.86
N HIS A 280 2.03 -0.45 1.00
CA HIS A 280 1.97 -0.43 -0.44
C HIS A 280 2.64 -1.68 -1.02
N SER A 281 2.56 -1.85 -2.34
CA SER A 281 3.43 -2.75 -3.08
C SER A 281 3.59 -2.24 -4.51
N TYR A 282 4.65 -2.53 -5.26
CA TYR A 282 5.77 -3.38 -4.87
C TYR A 282 7.09 -2.62 -4.99
N GLY A 283 8.09 -3.09 -4.25
CA GLY A 283 9.45 -2.58 -4.43
C GLY A 283 10.49 -3.00 -3.41
N GLN A 284 10.06 -3.54 -2.26
CA GLN A 284 10.93 -3.82 -1.12
C GLN A 284 11.63 -2.55 -0.63
N TYR A 285 10.83 -1.52 -0.34
CA TYR A 285 11.30 -0.25 0.23
C TYR A 285 10.71 0.00 1.61
N ILE A 286 11.51 0.57 2.51
CA ILE A 286 11.05 1.26 3.71
C ILE A 286 11.38 2.74 3.53
N LEU A 287 10.41 3.50 3.05
CA LEU A 287 10.56 4.92 2.78
C LEU A 287 10.09 5.74 3.96
N TYR A 288 10.63 6.94 4.09
CA TYR A 288 10.16 7.96 5.02
C TYR A 288 10.18 9.34 4.35
N PRO A 289 9.49 10.35 4.89
CA PRO A 289 9.47 11.69 4.31
C PRO A 289 10.88 12.27 4.08
N TRP A 290 11.09 13.14 3.08
CA TRP A 290 10.07 13.72 2.21
C TRP A 290 9.97 13.00 0.85
N GLY A 291 8.76 12.93 0.30
CA GLY A 291 8.48 12.56 -1.09
C GLY A 291 8.34 13.76 -2.02
N TRP A 292 7.76 14.86 -1.55
CA TRP A 292 7.49 16.05 -2.38
C TRP A 292 8.73 16.93 -2.66
N THR A 293 9.87 16.69 -2.01
CA THR A 293 11.11 17.46 -2.14
C THR A 293 12.34 16.59 -1.83
N SER A 294 13.50 16.92 -2.41
CA SER A 294 14.79 16.26 -2.11
C SER A 294 15.38 16.66 -0.76
N LYS A 295 14.83 17.68 -0.09
CA LYS A 295 15.20 17.99 1.30
C LYS A 295 14.89 16.80 2.20
N VAL A 296 15.58 16.74 3.33
CA VAL A 296 15.35 15.73 4.38
C VAL A 296 14.60 16.35 5.57
N PRO A 297 13.82 15.57 6.35
CA PRO A 297 13.15 16.08 7.54
C PRO A 297 14.14 16.33 8.69
N ASP A 298 13.78 17.20 9.64
CA ASP A 298 14.66 17.55 10.76
C ASP A 298 15.07 16.34 11.63
N ASN A 299 14.22 15.31 11.69
CA ASN A 299 14.46 14.07 12.41
C ASN A 299 14.93 12.91 11.51
N GLU A 300 15.50 13.20 10.33
CA GLU A 300 15.99 12.21 9.35
C GLU A 300 16.80 11.10 10.02
N ARG A 301 17.78 11.44 10.86
CA ARG A 301 18.65 10.45 11.52
C ARG A 301 17.87 9.44 12.36
N GLU A 302 16.79 9.86 13.00
CA GLU A 302 15.92 8.97 13.78
C GLU A 302 15.16 8.01 12.85
N LEU A 303 14.59 8.55 11.77
CA LEU A 303 13.84 7.77 10.78
C LEU A 303 14.74 6.76 10.07
N HIS A 304 15.92 7.21 9.63
CA HIS A 304 16.93 6.38 8.96
C HIS A 304 17.35 5.19 9.82
N ASN A 305 17.71 5.45 11.08
CA ASN A 305 18.15 4.40 12.01
C ASN A 305 17.03 3.39 12.30
N LEU A 306 15.79 3.85 12.43
CA LEU A 306 14.65 2.95 12.65
C LEU A 306 14.35 2.12 11.39
N ALA A 307 14.32 2.74 10.20
CA ALA A 307 14.13 2.05 8.93
C ALA A 307 15.21 1.00 8.68
N SER A 308 16.47 1.32 8.97
CA SER A 308 17.59 0.37 8.87
C SER A 308 17.39 -0.84 9.78
N GLN A 309 16.99 -0.64 11.03
CA GLN A 309 16.71 -1.75 11.96
C GLN A 309 15.52 -2.60 11.51
N CYS A 310 14.47 -1.98 10.99
CA CYS A 310 13.33 -2.68 10.39
C CYS A 310 13.76 -3.53 9.18
N ALA A 311 14.55 -2.97 8.26
CA ALA A 311 15.09 -3.70 7.11
C ALA A 311 15.99 -4.88 7.53
N GLN A 312 16.82 -4.68 8.56
CA GLN A 312 17.65 -5.75 9.14
C GLN A 312 16.79 -6.86 9.77
N ALA A 313 15.69 -6.52 10.44
CA ALA A 313 14.79 -7.52 11.02
C ALA A 313 14.11 -8.37 9.93
N ILE A 314 13.64 -7.75 8.84
CA ILE A 314 13.12 -8.44 7.66
C ILE A 314 14.18 -9.37 7.06
N ALA A 315 15.38 -8.86 6.83
CA ALA A 315 16.49 -9.63 6.26
C ALA A 315 16.91 -10.80 7.16
N ARG A 316 16.81 -10.70 8.49
CA ARG A 316 17.07 -11.82 9.41
C ARG A 316 15.97 -12.88 9.34
N SER A 317 14.72 -12.48 9.11
CA SER A 317 13.56 -13.36 9.05
C SER A 317 13.55 -14.21 7.78
N ARG A 318 13.62 -13.56 6.60
CA ARG A 318 13.43 -14.22 5.30
C ARG A 318 14.51 -13.92 4.27
N ARG A 319 15.59 -13.22 4.65
CA ARG A 319 16.67 -12.77 3.75
C ARG A 319 16.25 -11.77 2.67
N THR A 320 14.98 -11.37 2.63
CA THR A 320 14.48 -10.30 1.76
C THR A 320 15.22 -9.00 2.06
N GLN A 321 15.75 -8.37 1.02
CA GLN A 321 16.52 -7.14 1.14
C GLN A 321 15.61 -5.95 0.86
N TYR A 322 15.50 -5.05 1.83
CA TYR A 322 14.77 -3.80 1.68
C TYR A 322 15.74 -2.63 1.56
N THR A 323 15.49 -1.77 0.58
CA THR A 323 16.15 -0.46 0.47
C THR A 323 15.40 0.54 1.33
N TYR A 324 16.08 1.49 1.96
CA TYR A 324 15.44 2.46 2.83
C TYR A 324 16.07 3.84 2.69
N GLY A 325 15.26 4.88 2.92
CA GLY A 325 15.68 6.27 2.78
C GLY A 325 14.48 7.22 2.59
N THR A 326 14.77 8.49 2.30
CA THR A 326 13.70 9.44 2.00
C THR A 326 13.02 9.10 0.67
N SER A 327 11.69 9.14 0.61
CA SER A 327 10.90 8.79 -0.58
C SER A 327 11.43 9.45 -1.87
N ALA A 328 11.73 10.75 -1.84
CA ALA A 328 12.21 11.49 -3.00
C ALA A 328 13.59 11.05 -3.51
N ASN A 329 14.54 10.83 -2.60
CA ASN A 329 15.94 10.52 -2.97
C ASN A 329 16.17 9.02 -3.21
N THR A 330 15.32 8.16 -2.66
CA THR A 330 15.44 6.70 -2.80
C THR A 330 14.60 6.13 -3.93
N LEU A 331 13.46 6.75 -4.24
CA LEU A 331 12.54 6.28 -5.26
C LEU A 331 12.35 7.33 -6.36
N TYR A 332 11.51 8.34 -6.13
CA TYR A 332 11.30 9.48 -7.01
C TYR A 332 10.50 10.57 -6.29
N LEU A 333 10.54 11.80 -6.82
CA LEU A 333 9.72 12.91 -6.31
C LEU A 333 8.22 12.63 -6.49
N ALA A 334 7.47 12.64 -5.40
CA ALA A 334 6.03 12.41 -5.35
C ALA A 334 5.36 13.35 -4.33
N ALA A 335 4.55 14.27 -4.83
CA ALA A 335 3.77 15.20 -4.02
C ALA A 335 2.48 14.60 -3.46
N GLY A 336 2.01 15.13 -2.34
CA GLY A 336 0.70 14.80 -1.79
C GLY A 336 0.59 13.39 -1.22
N GLY A 337 1.71 12.83 -0.76
CA GLY A 337 1.78 11.54 -0.07
C GLY A 337 1.24 11.59 1.37
N SER A 338 0.71 10.46 1.83
CA SER A 338 0.13 10.32 3.18
C SER A 338 1.19 10.39 4.28
N ASP A 339 2.36 9.80 4.06
CA ASP A 339 3.51 9.77 4.96
C ASP A 339 4.10 11.17 5.18
N ASP A 340 4.24 11.94 4.10
CA ASP A 340 4.63 13.34 4.12
C ASP A 340 3.64 14.18 4.94
N TRP A 341 2.33 14.04 4.67
CA TRP A 341 1.31 14.76 5.42
C TRP A 341 1.28 14.37 6.91
N ALA A 342 1.43 13.08 7.23
CA ALA A 342 1.44 12.59 8.60
C ALA A 342 2.58 13.21 9.42
N LEU A 343 3.78 13.31 8.84
CA LEU A 343 4.93 13.93 9.49
C LEU A 343 4.84 15.46 9.53
N GLY A 344 4.56 16.08 8.38
CA GLY A 344 4.61 17.53 8.21
C GLY A 344 3.43 18.31 8.77
N LYS A 345 2.22 17.74 8.74
CA LYS A 345 1.00 18.43 9.14
C LYS A 345 0.24 17.75 10.29
N ALA A 346 0.18 16.42 10.33
CA ALA A 346 -0.47 15.72 11.44
C ALA A 346 0.41 15.69 12.70
N GLY A 347 1.73 15.85 12.57
CA GLY A 347 2.69 15.93 13.67
C GLY A 347 3.13 14.57 14.21
N ILE A 348 2.97 13.49 13.43
CA ILE A 348 3.40 12.14 13.78
C ILE A 348 4.89 12.01 13.43
N LYS A 349 5.74 11.83 14.44
CA LYS A 349 7.19 11.91 14.26
C LYS A 349 7.81 10.69 13.58
N LEU A 350 7.15 9.53 13.63
CA LEU A 350 7.59 8.31 12.97
C LEU A 350 6.60 8.02 11.83
N SER A 351 6.99 8.33 10.60
CA SER A 351 6.12 8.18 9.42
C SER A 351 6.87 7.38 8.37
N PHE A 352 6.31 6.25 7.96
CA PHE A 352 6.96 5.32 7.03
C PHE A 352 5.98 4.76 6.00
N THR A 353 6.49 4.60 4.78
CA THR A 353 5.85 3.87 3.69
C THR A 353 6.57 2.55 3.49
N TYR A 354 5.84 1.43 3.50
CA TYR A 354 6.37 0.11 3.19
C TYR A 354 5.92 -0.29 1.79
N GLU A 355 6.87 -0.41 0.86
CA GLU A 355 6.64 -1.04 -0.44
C GLU A 355 6.97 -2.52 -0.32
N LEU A 356 5.94 -3.36 -0.15
CA LEU A 356 6.10 -4.81 0.06
C LEU A 356 6.64 -5.54 -1.19
N PRO A 357 6.97 -6.85 -1.11
CA PRO A 357 7.54 -7.58 -2.24
C PRO A 357 6.52 -7.78 -3.36
N GLY A 358 6.99 -7.78 -4.60
CA GLY A 358 6.22 -8.14 -5.81
C GLY A 358 6.73 -9.39 -6.53
N GLY A 359 7.86 -9.95 -6.08
CA GLY A 359 8.53 -11.05 -6.77
C GLY A 359 8.75 -10.73 -8.24
N LYS A 360 8.51 -11.72 -9.12
CA LYS A 360 8.53 -11.54 -10.59
C LYS A 360 7.17 -11.13 -11.17
N SER A 361 6.14 -11.04 -10.34
CA SER A 361 4.75 -10.84 -10.78
C SER A 361 4.21 -9.45 -10.45
N GLY A 362 5.02 -8.58 -9.82
CA GLY A 362 4.62 -7.26 -9.38
C GLY A 362 3.37 -7.30 -8.50
N PHE A 363 2.30 -6.61 -8.92
CA PHE A 363 1.02 -6.59 -8.21
C PHE A 363 0.25 -7.93 -8.24
N LEU A 364 0.66 -8.88 -9.08
CA LEU A 364 0.07 -10.22 -9.21
C LEU A 364 0.82 -11.26 -8.37
N LEU A 365 1.38 -10.85 -7.23
CA LEU A 365 2.09 -11.73 -6.31
C LEU A 365 1.19 -12.95 -5.93
N PRO A 366 1.71 -14.19 -5.97
CA PRO A 366 0.92 -15.38 -5.62
C PRO A 366 0.42 -15.34 -4.17
N ALA A 367 -0.78 -15.86 -3.91
CA ALA A 367 -1.35 -15.86 -2.55
C ALA A 367 -0.53 -16.69 -1.54
N SER A 368 0.31 -17.63 -2.00
CA SER A 368 1.28 -18.34 -1.17
C SER A 368 2.29 -17.41 -0.47
N GLU A 369 2.46 -16.18 -0.97
CA GLU A 369 3.35 -15.17 -0.39
C GLU A 369 2.70 -14.34 0.72
N ILE A 370 1.38 -14.44 0.94
CA ILE A 370 0.68 -13.65 1.99
C ILE A 370 1.31 -13.88 3.37
N LYS A 371 1.43 -15.14 3.80
CA LYS A 371 2.00 -15.46 5.12
C LYS A 371 3.49 -15.15 5.18
N PRO A 372 4.33 -15.54 4.21
CA PRO A 372 5.74 -15.16 4.22
C PRO A 372 6.00 -13.65 4.27
N VAL A 373 5.33 -12.85 3.44
CA VAL A 373 5.46 -11.38 3.42
C VAL A 373 4.93 -10.77 4.72
N GLY A 374 3.77 -11.22 5.19
CA GLY A 374 3.22 -10.72 6.45
C GLY A 374 4.09 -11.08 7.66
N THR A 375 4.77 -12.25 7.64
CA THR A 375 5.69 -12.67 8.71
C THR A 375 6.94 -11.81 8.75
N GLU A 376 7.61 -11.58 7.61
CA GLU A 376 8.80 -10.73 7.58
C GLU A 376 8.47 -9.28 7.94
N THR A 377 7.33 -8.77 7.46
CA THR A 377 6.87 -7.41 7.76
C THR A 377 6.58 -7.27 9.26
N PHE A 378 5.98 -8.28 9.88
CA PHE A 378 5.71 -8.29 11.32
C PHE A 378 7.00 -8.17 12.17
N GLU A 379 8.13 -8.71 11.72
CA GLU A 379 9.41 -8.53 12.39
C GLU A 379 9.86 -7.05 12.41
N ALA A 380 9.70 -6.33 11.30
CA ALA A 380 9.94 -4.88 11.27
C ALA A 380 8.99 -4.10 12.19
N LEU A 381 7.74 -4.55 12.32
CA LEU A 381 6.78 -3.90 13.20
C LEU A 381 7.07 -4.11 14.68
N LYS A 382 7.63 -5.27 15.06
CA LYS A 382 8.13 -5.47 16.44
C LYS A 382 9.24 -4.48 16.77
N VAL A 383 10.13 -4.17 15.83
CA VAL A 383 11.16 -3.12 16.00
C VAL A 383 10.51 -1.75 16.22
N THR A 384 9.54 -1.38 15.37
CA THR A 384 8.81 -0.11 15.51
C THR A 384 8.07 -0.04 16.86
N HIS A 385 7.42 -1.14 17.26
CA HIS A 385 6.74 -1.25 18.55
C HIS A 385 7.72 -1.06 19.72
N GLN A 386 8.87 -1.72 19.70
CA GLN A 386 9.90 -1.58 20.74
C GLN A 386 10.39 -0.13 20.84
N TYR A 387 10.61 0.52 19.69
CA TYR A 387 10.98 1.93 19.65
C TYR A 387 9.89 2.83 20.25
N VAL A 388 8.63 2.65 19.83
CA VAL A 388 7.50 3.43 20.35
C VAL A 388 7.31 3.22 21.86
N THR A 389 7.38 1.97 22.31
CA THR A 389 7.24 1.62 23.73
C THR A 389 8.35 2.25 24.56
N SER A 390 9.61 2.13 24.15
CA SER A 390 10.75 2.69 24.90
C SER A 390 10.75 4.21 24.97
N LYS A 391 10.28 4.89 23.91
CA LYS A 391 10.31 6.35 23.82
C LYS A 391 9.07 7.03 24.39
N TYR A 392 7.90 6.40 24.29
CA TYR A 392 6.61 7.08 24.55
C TYR A 392 5.70 6.40 25.57
N ALA A 393 5.90 5.11 25.89
CA ALA A 393 5.10 4.51 26.94
C ALA A 393 5.65 4.96 28.30
N SER A 394 4.79 5.51 29.16
CA SER A 394 5.14 5.78 30.55
C SER A 394 5.52 4.48 31.27
N HIS A 395 6.54 4.54 32.11
CA HIS A 395 6.95 3.42 32.96
C HIS A 395 5.90 3.10 34.03
#